data_AF-A0A0Q0GCZ8-F1
#
_entry.id   AF-A0A0Q0GCZ8-F1
#
_cell.length_a   1.000
_cell.length_b   1.000
_cell.length_c   1.000
_cell.angle_alpha   90.00
_cell.angle_beta   90.00
_cell.angle_gamma   90.00
#
_symmetry.space_group_name_H-M   'P 1'
#
loop_
_entity.id
_entity.type
_entity.pdbx_description
1 polymer ?
#
loop_
_entity_poly.entity_id
_entity_poly.type
_entity_poly.pdbx_seq_one_letter_code
_entity_poly.pdbx_strand_id
1 'polypeptide(L)'
;MMDLEYKKQQILEAYFPGIASLNSDDADNVYLEASDVQKKEYIAECQKLYVKGKDHLTMNEPFRPERDICDFPDLLSYDIPYWQYQESLDDAILAEMETPKYIAKAPDKYISKFCGDWVRLYIDGTFYYGSLYTAMHFILSTVEENVNSWIEQRYPYQLQLNTYQCDNQKGYVSVEFATNNESNNKQSSRARCVMRDFLNDLSPELNDYLNAQTPATYIIYGVDYDGAPTVDLICKNNQTLSLIRPATFMDDFLPKTQNPAYLDLLARRYTKQAIDRLIKLGF
;
A
#
# COMPACT_ATOMS: atom_id res chain seq x y z
N MET A 1 -22.42 -5.52 -20.19
CA MET A 1 -22.80 -5.55 -18.76
C MET A 1 -23.41 -6.90 -18.37
N MET A 2 -24.53 -7.34 -18.96
CA MET A 2 -25.23 -8.59 -18.60
C MET A 2 -24.38 -9.89 -18.66
N ASP A 3 -23.41 -9.99 -19.58
CA ASP A 3 -22.51 -11.16 -19.71
C ASP A 3 -21.43 -11.24 -18.60
N LEU A 4 -20.99 -10.09 -18.08
CA LEU A 4 -19.92 -10.02 -17.07
C LEU A 4 -20.43 -10.39 -15.67
N GLU A 5 -21.63 -9.90 -15.35
CA GLU A 5 -22.31 -10.17 -14.08
C GLU A 5 -22.73 -11.65 -14.00
N TYR A 6 -23.20 -12.21 -15.11
CA TYR A 6 -23.47 -13.64 -15.24
C TYR A 6 -22.21 -14.50 -15.03
N LYS A 7 -21.08 -14.14 -15.65
CA LYS A 7 -19.79 -14.84 -15.44
C LYS A 7 -19.31 -14.75 -14.00
N LYS A 8 -19.44 -13.57 -13.38
CA LYS A 8 -19.11 -13.40 -11.95
C LYS A 8 -19.93 -14.35 -11.09
N GLN A 9 -21.23 -14.45 -11.37
CA GLN A 9 -22.12 -15.33 -10.63
C GLN A 9 -21.79 -16.81 -10.84
N GLN A 10 -21.36 -17.20 -12.04
CA GLN A 10 -20.84 -18.56 -12.28
C GLN A 10 -19.56 -18.85 -11.49
N ILE A 11 -18.62 -17.91 -11.44
CA ILE A 11 -17.40 -18.05 -10.62
C ILE A 11 -17.78 -18.13 -9.15
N LEU A 12 -18.65 -17.25 -8.67
CA LEU A 12 -19.13 -17.21 -7.30
C LEU A 12 -19.76 -18.56 -6.91
N GLU A 13 -20.64 -19.12 -7.74
CA GLU A 13 -21.27 -20.42 -7.51
C GLU A 13 -20.27 -21.59 -7.56
N ALA A 14 -19.23 -21.51 -8.41
CA ALA A 14 -18.20 -22.54 -8.49
C ALA A 14 -17.34 -22.62 -7.23
N TYR A 15 -17.02 -21.48 -6.63
CA TYR A 15 -16.23 -21.39 -5.40
C TYR A 15 -17.08 -21.46 -4.14
N PHE A 16 -18.35 -21.05 -4.19
CA PHE A 16 -19.26 -21.08 -3.05
C PHE A 16 -20.60 -21.69 -3.48
N PRO A 17 -20.69 -23.03 -3.61
CA PRO A 17 -21.89 -23.68 -4.11
C PRO A 17 -23.12 -23.37 -3.26
N GLY A 18 -24.21 -22.96 -3.92
CA GLY A 18 -25.48 -22.60 -3.30
C GLY A 18 -25.57 -21.14 -2.84
N ILE A 19 -24.47 -20.37 -2.86
CA ILE A 19 -24.46 -19.01 -2.31
C ILE A 19 -25.42 -18.07 -3.04
N ALA A 20 -25.64 -18.27 -4.35
CA ALA A 20 -26.56 -17.46 -5.14
C ALA A 20 -28.04 -17.62 -4.73
N SER A 21 -28.35 -18.66 -3.96
CA SER A 21 -29.71 -18.93 -3.45
C SER A 21 -29.94 -18.46 -2.02
N LEU A 22 -28.89 -17.98 -1.34
CA LEU A 22 -28.95 -17.48 0.03
C LEU A 22 -29.43 -16.02 0.06
N ASN A 23 -29.94 -15.60 1.23
CA ASN A 23 -30.10 -14.17 1.51
C ASN A 23 -28.72 -13.52 1.77
N SER A 24 -28.67 -12.19 1.87
CA SER A 24 -27.40 -11.44 2.06
C SER A 24 -26.61 -11.92 3.27
N ASP A 25 -27.28 -12.10 4.40
CA ASP A 25 -26.62 -12.37 5.68
C ASP A 25 -26.03 -13.79 5.70
N ASP A 26 -26.77 -14.77 5.17
CA ASP A 26 -26.30 -16.14 5.02
C ASP A 26 -25.17 -16.25 3.98
N ALA A 27 -25.23 -15.48 2.89
CA ALA A 27 -24.16 -15.41 1.90
C ALA A 27 -22.87 -14.82 2.49
N ASP A 28 -22.99 -13.75 3.28
CA ASP A 28 -21.85 -13.14 3.97
C ASP A 28 -21.24 -14.12 4.97
N ASN A 29 -22.06 -14.86 5.73
CA ASN A 29 -21.57 -15.89 6.65
C ASN A 29 -20.82 -17.01 5.91
N VAL A 30 -21.35 -17.53 4.81
CA VAL A 30 -20.67 -18.54 3.98
C VAL A 30 -19.33 -18.03 3.46
N TYR A 31 -19.28 -16.78 3.01
CA TYR A 31 -18.04 -16.16 2.58
C TYR A 31 -17.05 -16.03 3.74
N LEU A 32 -17.48 -15.55 4.91
CA LEU A 32 -16.63 -15.38 6.09
C LEU A 32 -16.05 -16.70 6.60
N GLU A 33 -16.85 -17.77 6.63
CA GLU A 33 -16.47 -19.10 7.08
C GLU A 33 -15.57 -19.87 6.08
N ALA A 34 -15.50 -19.43 4.83
CA ALA A 34 -14.67 -20.08 3.82
C ALA A 34 -13.17 -19.94 4.13
N SER A 35 -12.40 -20.93 3.69
CA SER A 35 -10.94 -20.88 3.81
C SER A 35 -10.33 -19.74 3.00
N ASP A 36 -9.21 -19.19 3.47
CA ASP A 36 -8.54 -18.09 2.76
C ASP A 36 -8.01 -18.51 1.39
N VAL A 37 -7.66 -19.79 1.23
CA VAL A 37 -7.32 -20.39 -0.07
C VAL A 37 -8.51 -20.29 -1.04
N GLN A 38 -9.71 -20.67 -0.62
CA GLN A 38 -10.92 -20.61 -1.44
C GLN A 38 -11.31 -19.17 -1.79
N LYS A 39 -11.25 -18.25 -0.81
CA LYS A 39 -11.46 -16.81 -1.03
C LYS A 39 -10.48 -16.25 -2.05
N LYS A 40 -9.20 -16.63 -1.93
CA LYS A 40 -8.15 -16.19 -2.85
C LYS A 40 -8.37 -16.72 -4.26
N GLU A 41 -8.68 -18.01 -4.44
CA GLU A 41 -8.94 -18.58 -5.76
C GLU A 41 -10.14 -17.91 -6.44
N TYR A 42 -11.22 -17.64 -5.68
CA TYR A 42 -12.35 -16.86 -6.16
C TYR A 42 -11.93 -15.44 -6.62
N ILE A 43 -11.16 -14.72 -5.80
CA ILE A 43 -10.66 -13.38 -6.12
C ILE A 43 -9.77 -13.42 -7.36
N ALA A 44 -8.89 -14.43 -7.46
CA ALA A 44 -7.98 -14.62 -8.58
C ALA A 44 -8.76 -14.83 -9.89
N GLU A 45 -9.78 -15.69 -9.91
CA GLU A 45 -10.61 -15.88 -11.10
C GLU A 45 -11.43 -14.64 -11.44
N CYS A 46 -11.96 -13.93 -10.43
CA CYS A 46 -12.62 -12.65 -10.65
C CYS A 46 -11.69 -11.63 -11.31
N GLN A 47 -10.43 -11.55 -10.88
CA GLN A 47 -9.44 -10.61 -11.42
C GLN A 47 -9.27 -10.75 -12.94
N LYS A 48 -9.39 -11.97 -13.50
CA LYS A 48 -9.27 -12.20 -14.96
C LYS A 48 -10.42 -11.59 -15.76
N LEU A 49 -11.58 -11.36 -15.14
CA LEU A 49 -12.78 -10.87 -15.84
C LEU A 49 -12.78 -9.36 -16.07
N TYR A 50 -12.26 -8.59 -15.11
CA TYR A 50 -12.52 -7.14 -15.02
C TYR A 50 -11.41 -6.27 -15.61
N VAL A 51 -10.21 -6.83 -15.78
CA VAL A 51 -9.00 -6.03 -15.77
C VAL A 51 -8.34 -6.03 -17.12
N LYS A 52 -8.04 -4.83 -17.61
CA LYS A 52 -7.28 -4.61 -18.85
C LYS A 52 -5.79 -4.93 -18.62
N GLY A 53 -5.05 -5.00 -19.72
CA GLY A 53 -3.61 -5.23 -19.66
C GLY A 53 -3.22 -6.70 -19.47
N LYS A 54 -1.95 -6.99 -19.73
CA LYS A 54 -1.40 -8.34 -19.81
C LYS A 54 -1.35 -9.05 -18.46
N ASP A 55 -1.01 -8.31 -17.41
CA ASP A 55 -0.76 -8.83 -16.07
C ASP A 55 -2.01 -8.74 -15.17
N HIS A 56 -3.14 -8.29 -15.72
CA HIS A 56 -4.36 -7.97 -14.97
C HIS A 56 -4.05 -7.14 -13.71
N LEU A 57 -3.31 -6.04 -13.85
CA LEU A 57 -2.99 -5.16 -12.74
C LEU A 57 -4.24 -4.38 -12.31
N THR A 58 -4.64 -4.51 -11.05
CA THR A 58 -5.55 -3.55 -10.41
C THR A 58 -4.90 -2.92 -9.21
N MET A 59 -5.40 -1.73 -8.89
CA MET A 59 -5.06 -1.02 -7.68
C MET A 59 -6.35 -0.55 -7.03
N ASN A 60 -6.42 -0.57 -5.71
CA ASN A 60 -7.59 -0.11 -4.98
C ASN A 60 -7.15 0.88 -3.91
N GLU A 61 -7.02 2.14 -4.31
CA GLU A 61 -6.65 3.21 -3.40
C GLU A 61 -7.79 4.24 -3.27
N PRO A 62 -8.20 4.58 -2.04
CA PRO A 62 -9.14 5.66 -1.82
C PRO A 62 -8.67 6.96 -2.49
N PHE A 63 -9.62 7.67 -3.10
CA PHE A 63 -9.41 8.96 -3.74
C PHE A 63 -8.56 8.96 -5.02
N ARG A 64 -8.12 7.79 -5.52
CA ARG A 64 -7.63 7.66 -6.89
C ARG A 64 -8.80 7.47 -7.88
N PRO A 65 -8.60 7.71 -9.19
CA PRO A 65 -9.69 7.62 -10.17
C PRO A 65 -10.37 6.25 -10.11
N GLU A 66 -11.69 6.19 -10.31
CA GLU A 66 -12.40 4.90 -10.46
C GLU A 66 -12.01 4.19 -11.76
N ARG A 67 -11.34 4.93 -12.66
CA ARG A 67 -10.85 4.42 -13.92
C ARG A 67 -9.73 3.40 -13.76
N ASP A 68 -9.75 2.40 -14.64
CA ASP A 68 -8.73 1.35 -14.70
C ASP A 68 -7.33 1.98 -14.91
N ILE A 69 -6.38 1.63 -14.04
CA ILE A 69 -4.98 2.08 -14.10
C ILE A 69 -4.33 1.78 -15.46
N CYS A 70 -4.78 0.73 -16.15
CA CYS A 70 -4.33 0.34 -17.48
C CYS A 70 -4.75 1.30 -18.60
N ASP A 71 -5.67 2.24 -18.34
CA ASP A 71 -5.99 3.31 -19.28
C ASP A 71 -4.93 4.42 -19.30
N PHE A 72 -4.05 4.46 -18.29
CA PHE A 72 -3.01 5.48 -18.18
C PHE A 72 -1.75 5.07 -18.94
N PRO A 73 -1.06 6.04 -19.57
CA PRO A 73 0.10 5.74 -20.40
C PRO A 73 1.27 5.22 -19.58
N ASP A 74 1.45 5.70 -18.35
CA ASP A 74 2.52 5.28 -17.44
C ASP A 74 2.13 5.57 -15.98
N LEU A 75 2.86 4.98 -15.03
CA LEU A 75 2.60 5.17 -13.60
C LEU A 75 2.79 6.62 -13.14
N LEU A 76 3.68 7.38 -13.79
CA LEU A 76 3.93 8.78 -13.44
C LEU A 76 2.71 9.65 -13.77
N SER A 77 2.14 9.43 -14.96
CA SER A 77 0.96 10.09 -15.48
C SER A 77 -0.30 9.76 -14.68
N TYR A 78 -0.35 8.57 -14.08
CA TYR A 78 -1.39 8.17 -13.15
C TYR A 78 -1.26 8.85 -11.77
N ASP A 79 -0.04 9.06 -11.30
CA ASP A 79 0.21 9.55 -9.94
C ASP A 79 0.20 11.08 -9.80
N ILE A 80 0.66 11.82 -10.81
CA ILE A 80 0.77 13.29 -10.72
C ILE A 80 -0.57 13.98 -10.45
N PRO A 81 -1.68 13.68 -11.16
CA PRO A 81 -2.96 14.30 -10.87
C PRO A 81 -3.42 14.06 -9.43
N TYR A 82 -3.18 12.85 -8.90
CA TYR A 82 -3.46 12.51 -7.51
C TYR A 82 -2.59 13.30 -6.53
N TRP A 83 -1.29 13.43 -6.80
CA TRP A 83 -0.39 14.29 -6.04
C TRP A 83 -0.89 15.75 -6.03
N GLN A 84 -1.25 16.32 -7.20
CA GLN A 84 -1.75 17.69 -7.30
C GLN A 84 -3.03 17.91 -6.51
N TYR A 85 -3.95 16.94 -6.55
CA TYR A 85 -5.17 16.97 -5.75
C TYR A 85 -4.86 16.97 -4.25
N GLN A 86 -3.94 16.12 -3.78
CA GLN A 86 -3.56 16.11 -2.36
C GLN A 86 -2.89 17.41 -1.89
N GLU A 87 -2.13 18.10 -2.74
CA GLU A 87 -1.48 19.36 -2.38
C GLU A 87 -2.43 20.57 -2.37
N SER A 88 -3.52 20.54 -3.13
CA SER A 88 -4.42 21.69 -3.33
C SER A 88 -5.84 21.50 -2.80
N LEU A 89 -6.31 20.26 -2.71
CA LEU A 89 -7.70 19.88 -2.44
C LEU A 89 -8.71 20.53 -3.40
N ASP A 90 -8.31 20.71 -4.67
CA ASP A 90 -9.15 21.31 -5.72
C ASP A 90 -9.97 20.24 -6.46
N ASP A 91 -11.30 20.31 -6.34
CA ASP A 91 -12.25 19.41 -7.00
C ASP A 91 -12.14 19.42 -8.53
N ALA A 92 -11.63 20.50 -9.14
CA ALA A 92 -11.39 20.53 -10.58
C ALA A 92 -10.36 19.48 -11.00
N ILE A 93 -9.38 19.17 -10.14
CA ILE A 93 -8.34 18.18 -10.39
C ILE A 93 -8.92 16.76 -10.32
N LEU A 94 -9.95 16.51 -9.47
CA LEU A 94 -10.66 15.22 -9.44
C LEU A 94 -11.28 14.89 -10.81
N ALA A 95 -11.83 15.88 -11.51
CA ALA A 95 -12.34 15.66 -12.85
C ALA A 95 -11.23 15.38 -13.87
N GLU A 96 -10.05 15.99 -13.70
CA GLU A 96 -8.89 15.72 -14.56
C GLU A 96 -8.28 14.34 -14.33
N MET A 97 -8.31 13.85 -13.09
CA MET A 97 -7.87 12.53 -12.68
C MET A 97 -8.59 11.41 -13.45
N GLU A 98 -9.85 11.60 -13.82
CA GLU A 98 -10.64 10.65 -14.63
C GLU A 98 -10.24 10.60 -16.12
N THR A 99 -9.40 11.54 -16.56
CA THR A 99 -8.96 11.65 -17.96
C THR A 99 -7.49 11.27 -18.10
N PRO A 100 -7.18 10.07 -18.61
CA PRO A 100 -5.80 9.66 -18.87
C PRO A 100 -5.10 10.63 -19.81
N LYS A 101 -3.98 11.20 -19.35
CA LYS A 101 -3.15 12.14 -20.11
C LYS A 101 -1.69 11.76 -19.89
N TYR A 102 -0.89 11.85 -20.94
CA TYR A 102 0.55 11.64 -20.84
C TYR A 102 1.24 12.86 -20.22
N ILE A 103 2.07 12.64 -19.21
CA ILE A 103 2.85 13.69 -18.55
C ILE A 103 4.34 13.43 -18.78
N ALA A 104 4.93 14.23 -19.67
CA ALA A 104 6.31 14.03 -20.13
C ALA A 104 7.37 14.26 -19.03
N LYS A 105 7.08 15.10 -18.04
CA LYS A 105 8.02 15.45 -16.97
C LYS A 105 7.28 15.66 -15.66
N ALA A 106 7.82 15.10 -14.59
CA ALA A 106 7.39 15.38 -13.23
C ALA A 106 7.45 16.89 -12.91
N PRO A 107 6.41 17.47 -12.28
CA PRO A 107 6.43 18.82 -11.76
C PRO A 107 7.56 19.05 -10.77
N ASP A 108 7.95 20.32 -10.58
CA ASP A 108 8.90 20.68 -9.54
C ASP A 108 8.33 20.31 -8.16
N LYS A 109 9.17 19.77 -7.28
CA LYS A 109 8.81 19.28 -5.94
C LYS A 109 7.83 18.10 -5.92
N TYR A 110 7.55 17.48 -7.06
CA TYR A 110 6.77 16.26 -7.10
C TYR A 110 7.47 15.16 -6.27
N ILE A 111 6.70 14.62 -5.33
CA ILE A 111 7.03 13.43 -4.56
C ILE A 111 5.89 12.46 -4.83
N SER A 112 6.24 11.27 -5.33
CA SER A 112 5.22 10.27 -5.64
C SER A 112 4.38 9.92 -4.43
N LYS A 113 3.12 9.54 -4.65
CA LYS A 113 2.21 9.07 -3.60
C LYS A 113 2.15 7.55 -3.48
N PHE A 114 2.88 6.78 -4.30
CA PHE A 114 2.96 5.32 -4.16
C PHE A 114 3.77 4.95 -2.90
N CYS A 115 3.07 4.69 -1.80
CA CYS A 115 3.66 4.43 -0.48
C CYS A 115 3.29 3.05 0.09
N GLY A 116 3.13 2.06 -0.78
CA GLY A 116 2.62 0.73 -0.42
C GLY A 116 1.20 0.53 -0.87
N ASP A 117 0.84 1.14 -2.00
CA ASP A 117 -0.52 1.13 -2.53
C ASP A 117 -0.89 -0.31 -2.91
N TRP A 118 -2.07 -0.75 -2.49
CA TRP A 118 -2.48 -2.15 -2.64
C TRP A 118 -2.78 -2.48 -4.09
N VAL A 119 -2.06 -3.47 -4.63
CA VAL A 119 -2.22 -3.97 -5.98
C VAL A 119 -2.53 -5.46 -6.01
N ARG A 120 -3.17 -5.88 -7.09
CA ARG A 120 -3.37 -7.30 -7.44
C ARG A 120 -2.96 -7.49 -8.88
N LEU A 121 -2.23 -8.57 -9.15
CA LEU A 121 -1.75 -8.88 -10.50
C LEU A 121 -1.38 -10.35 -10.63
N TYR A 122 -1.19 -10.76 -11.88
CA TYR A 122 -0.58 -12.03 -12.25
C TYR A 122 0.88 -11.82 -12.66
N ILE A 123 1.76 -12.65 -12.10
CA ILE A 123 3.17 -12.75 -12.53
C ILE A 123 3.40 -14.22 -12.89
N ASP A 124 3.77 -14.47 -14.15
CA ASP A 124 3.99 -15.83 -14.69
C ASP A 124 2.84 -16.80 -14.38
N GLY A 125 1.60 -16.33 -14.50
CA GLY A 125 0.39 -17.12 -14.25
C GLY A 125 0.04 -17.33 -12.77
N THR A 126 0.85 -16.82 -11.84
CA THR A 126 0.57 -16.86 -10.39
C THR A 126 -0.06 -15.55 -9.96
N PHE A 127 -1.17 -15.64 -9.20
CA PHE A 127 -1.85 -14.49 -8.62
C PHE A 127 -1.15 -14.02 -7.33
N TYR A 128 -0.84 -12.74 -7.25
CA TYR A 128 -0.20 -12.10 -6.09
C TYR A 128 -1.08 -10.98 -5.53
N TYR A 129 -1.10 -10.91 -4.20
CA TYR A 129 -1.38 -9.64 -3.50
C TYR A 129 -0.07 -8.85 -3.43
N GLY A 130 -0.10 -7.56 -3.72
CA GLY A 130 1.12 -6.79 -3.71
C GLY A 130 0.95 -5.38 -3.23
N SER A 131 2.10 -4.74 -3.08
CA SER A 131 2.22 -3.36 -2.66
C SER A 131 3.12 -2.62 -3.65
N LEU A 132 2.64 -1.48 -4.15
CA LEU A 132 3.37 -0.63 -5.08
C LEU A 132 4.02 0.53 -4.33
N TYR A 133 5.33 0.64 -4.46
CA TYR A 133 6.14 1.68 -3.81
C TYR A 133 6.95 2.48 -4.82
N THR A 134 7.26 3.71 -4.44
CA THR A 134 8.57 4.26 -4.81
C THR A 134 9.65 3.86 -3.82
N ALA A 135 10.90 3.75 -4.26
CA ALA A 135 12.01 3.36 -3.39
C ALA A 135 12.19 4.29 -2.18
N MET A 136 11.87 5.58 -2.33
CA MET A 136 11.87 6.53 -1.22
C MET A 136 10.88 6.08 -0.14
N HIS A 137 9.61 5.87 -0.50
CA HIS A 137 8.58 5.44 0.46
C HIS A 137 8.89 4.08 1.06
N PHE A 138 9.33 3.10 0.26
CA PHE A 138 9.75 1.80 0.77
C PHE A 138 10.83 1.94 1.87
N ILE A 139 11.88 2.72 1.59
CA ILE A 139 12.97 2.96 2.56
C ILE A 139 12.43 3.66 3.82
N LEU A 140 11.60 4.69 3.68
CA LEU A 140 11.03 5.41 4.82
C LEU A 140 10.15 4.51 5.69
N SER A 141 9.29 3.69 5.08
CA SER A 141 8.45 2.71 5.79
C SER A 141 9.30 1.69 6.53
N THR A 142 10.33 1.12 5.89
CA THR A 142 11.26 0.19 6.56
C THR A 142 12.02 0.87 7.71
N VAL A 143 12.40 2.14 7.57
CA VAL A 143 13.03 2.90 8.66
C VAL A 143 12.06 3.07 9.81
N GLU A 144 10.84 3.51 9.54
CA GLU A 144 9.78 3.72 10.54
C GLU A 144 9.49 2.43 11.32
N GLU A 145 9.28 1.31 10.64
CA GLU A 145 9.03 0.00 11.27
C GLU A 145 10.17 -0.41 12.21
N ASN A 146 11.42 -0.34 11.75
CA ASN A 146 12.58 -0.74 12.55
C ASN A 146 12.81 0.19 13.75
N VAL A 147 12.61 1.50 13.58
CA VAL A 147 12.75 2.46 14.68
C VAL A 147 11.59 2.30 15.67
N ASN A 148 10.36 2.07 15.21
CA ASN A 148 9.22 1.77 16.08
C ASN A 148 9.47 0.50 16.90
N SER A 149 10.00 -0.56 16.28
CA SER A 149 10.39 -1.78 17.00
C SER A 149 11.44 -1.50 18.08
N TRP A 150 12.44 -0.68 17.77
CA TRP A 150 13.44 -0.24 18.76
C TRP A 150 12.79 0.57 19.91
N ILE A 151 11.89 1.51 19.59
CA ILE A 151 11.17 2.31 20.59
C ILE A 151 10.34 1.41 21.51
N GLU A 152 9.63 0.42 20.96
CA GLU A 152 8.77 -0.49 21.72
C GLU A 152 9.58 -1.40 22.64
N GLN A 153 10.74 -1.88 22.20
CA GLN A 153 11.68 -2.62 23.04
C GLN A 153 12.27 -1.74 24.15
N ARG A 154 12.55 -0.47 23.85
CA ARG A 154 13.14 0.49 24.80
C ARG A 154 12.14 0.97 25.86
N TYR A 155 10.89 1.19 25.44
CA TYR A 155 9.79 1.72 26.24
C TYR A 155 8.59 0.77 26.18
N PRO A 156 8.66 -0.42 26.78
CA PRO A 156 7.57 -1.38 26.71
C PRO A 156 6.36 -0.87 27.49
N TYR A 157 5.20 -0.83 26.83
CA TYR A 157 3.89 -0.59 27.43
C TYR A 157 2.84 -1.40 26.68
N GLN A 158 1.70 -1.61 27.32
CA GLN A 158 0.52 -2.21 26.70
C GLN A 158 -0.63 -1.22 26.79
N LEU A 159 -1.39 -1.10 25.71
CA LEU A 159 -2.69 -0.44 25.70
C LEU A 159 -3.76 -1.47 25.98
N GLN A 160 -4.68 -1.14 26.87
CA GLN A 160 -5.84 -1.93 27.21
C GLN A 160 -7.08 -1.19 26.74
N LEU A 161 -7.87 -1.87 25.91
CA LEU A 161 -9.17 -1.41 25.47
C LEU A 161 -10.21 -1.84 26.50
N ASN A 162 -10.73 -0.89 27.28
CA ASN A 162 -11.80 -1.14 28.22
C ASN A 162 -13.12 -0.66 27.61
N THR A 163 -14.07 -1.57 27.44
CA THR A 163 -15.40 -1.27 26.92
C THR A 163 -16.41 -1.28 28.06
N TYR A 164 -17.14 -0.18 28.23
CA TYR A 164 -18.19 -0.03 29.21
C TYR A 164 -19.52 0.19 28.51
N GLN A 165 -20.57 -0.51 28.96
CA GLN A 165 -21.92 -0.22 28.51
C GLN A 165 -22.38 1.07 29.19
N CYS A 166 -22.80 2.08 28.41
CA CYS A 166 -23.27 3.33 29.00
C CYS A 166 -24.59 3.11 29.73
N ASP A 167 -24.59 3.26 31.06
CA ASP A 167 -25.77 3.07 31.92
C ASP A 167 -26.97 3.97 31.52
N ASN A 168 -26.71 5.10 30.87
CA ASN A 168 -27.72 6.11 30.55
C ASN A 168 -28.26 6.07 29.11
N GLN A 169 -27.70 5.24 28.22
CA GLN A 169 -28.15 5.15 26.83
C GLN A 169 -28.03 3.71 26.31
N LYS A 170 -29.16 3.01 26.19
CA LYS A 170 -29.23 1.70 25.54
C LYS A 170 -28.65 1.81 24.12
N GLY A 171 -27.65 0.99 23.82
CA GLY A 171 -27.00 0.92 22.50
C GLY A 171 -25.67 1.66 22.38
N TYR A 172 -25.22 2.40 23.41
CA TYR A 172 -23.94 3.10 23.39
C TYR A 172 -22.89 2.36 24.23
N VAL A 173 -21.74 2.10 23.62
CA VAL A 173 -20.54 1.54 24.28
C VAL A 173 -19.53 2.67 24.43
N SER A 174 -19.12 2.95 25.66
CA SER A 174 -17.96 3.80 25.94
C SER A 174 -16.69 2.97 25.82
N VAL A 175 -15.68 3.53 25.19
CA VAL A 175 -14.38 2.89 25.00
C VAL A 175 -13.31 3.76 25.65
N GLU A 176 -12.57 3.17 26.59
CA GLU A 176 -11.44 3.80 27.25
C GLU A 176 -10.15 3.07 26.85
N PHE A 177 -9.10 3.83 26.57
CA PHE A 177 -7.76 3.30 26.36
C PHE A 177 -6.92 3.56 27.61
N ALA A 178 -6.67 2.50 28.38
CA ALA A 178 -5.78 2.54 29.53
C ALA A 178 -4.38 2.04 29.15
N THR A 179 -3.36 2.42 29.90
CA THR A 179 -2.02 1.83 29.76
C THR A 179 -1.51 1.28 31.07
N ASN A 180 -0.77 0.17 31.00
CA ASN A 180 -0.10 -0.42 32.16
C ASN A 180 1.14 0.38 32.62
N ASN A 181 1.66 1.30 31.79
CA ASN A 181 2.83 2.11 32.10
C ASN A 181 2.77 3.49 31.41
N GLU A 182 2.18 4.45 32.11
CA GLU A 182 2.00 5.81 31.64
C GLU A 182 3.32 6.54 31.33
N SER A 183 4.39 6.23 32.07
CA SER A 183 5.71 6.81 31.84
C SER A 183 6.28 6.34 30.50
N ASN A 184 6.27 5.02 30.26
CA ASN A 184 6.76 4.45 29.01
C ASN A 184 5.90 4.86 27.80
N ASN A 185 4.58 4.90 27.95
CA ASN A 185 3.69 5.39 26.91
C ASN A 185 4.02 6.84 26.49
N LYS A 186 4.27 7.73 27.47
CA LYS A 186 4.71 9.11 27.22
C LYS A 186 6.06 9.21 26.53
N GLN A 187 7.04 8.42 26.96
CA GLN A 187 8.37 8.42 26.35
C GLN A 187 8.34 7.86 24.93
N SER A 188 7.63 6.75 24.72
CA SER A 188 7.42 6.16 23.41
C SER A 188 6.75 7.13 22.44
N SER A 189 5.69 7.82 22.88
CA SER A 189 5.01 8.85 22.08
C SER A 189 5.95 10.00 21.70
N ARG A 190 6.76 10.49 22.64
CA ARG A 190 7.76 11.55 22.36
C ARG A 190 8.84 11.08 21.39
N ALA A 191 9.34 9.85 21.55
CA ALA A 191 10.32 9.27 20.64
C ALA A 191 9.75 9.15 19.21
N ARG A 192 8.48 8.73 19.07
CA ARG A 192 7.80 8.68 17.77
C ARG A 192 7.62 10.06 17.13
N CYS A 193 7.36 11.12 17.91
CA CYS A 193 7.36 12.48 17.38
C CYS A 193 8.73 12.89 16.81
N VAL A 194 9.81 12.63 17.54
CA VAL A 194 11.17 12.92 17.07
C VAL A 194 11.55 12.11 15.83
N MET A 195 11.12 10.84 15.77
CA MET A 195 11.27 10.00 14.58
C MET A 195 10.50 10.59 13.39
N ARG A 196 9.26 11.04 13.59
CA ARG A 196 8.47 11.68 12.53
C ARG A 196 9.15 12.93 11.98
N ASP A 197 9.71 13.78 12.85
CA ASP A 197 10.46 14.95 12.43
C ASP A 197 11.70 14.54 11.60
N PHE A 198 12.42 13.50 12.02
CA PHE A 198 13.54 12.96 11.24
C PHE A 198 13.12 12.45 9.85
N LEU A 199 12.00 11.72 9.75
CA LEU A 199 11.50 11.22 8.47
C LEU A 199 11.02 12.35 7.55
N ASN A 200 10.38 13.39 8.12
CA ASN A 200 9.97 14.58 7.38
C ASN A 200 11.17 15.34 6.81
N ASP A 201 12.26 15.46 7.58
CA ASP A 201 13.51 16.06 7.12
C ASP A 201 14.16 15.21 6.00
N LEU A 202 14.18 13.89 6.18
CA LEU A 202 14.84 12.94 5.27
C LEU A 202 14.11 12.77 3.93
N SER A 203 12.77 12.79 3.93
CA SER A 203 11.93 12.50 2.77
C SER A 203 12.32 13.29 1.50
N PRO A 204 12.37 14.64 1.52
CA PRO A 204 12.76 15.41 0.34
C PRO A 204 14.22 15.16 -0.08
N GLU A 205 15.16 15.02 0.87
CA GLU A 205 16.58 14.72 0.57
C GLU A 205 16.71 13.37 -0.15
N LEU A 206 16.01 12.35 0.35
CA LEU A 206 16.02 11.01 -0.22
C LEU A 206 15.35 10.96 -1.59
N ASN A 207 14.24 11.69 -1.77
CA ASN A 207 13.58 11.85 -3.06
C ASN A 207 14.54 12.40 -4.12
N ASP A 208 15.23 13.51 -3.79
CA ASP A 208 16.16 14.16 -4.71
C ASP A 208 17.36 13.25 -5.02
N TYR A 209 17.91 12.59 -4.00
CA TYR A 209 19.02 11.64 -4.16
C TYR A 209 18.66 10.46 -5.08
N LEU A 210 17.45 9.89 -4.97
CA LEU A 210 17.01 8.77 -5.80
C LEU A 210 16.64 9.21 -7.22
N ASN A 211 16.05 10.40 -7.38
CA ASN A 211 15.71 10.98 -8.69
C ASN A 211 16.94 11.39 -9.51
N ALA A 212 18.07 11.66 -8.86
CA ALA A 212 19.34 11.93 -9.55
C ALA A 212 20.01 10.66 -10.14
N GLN A 213 19.52 9.47 -9.82
CA GLN A 213 20.13 8.21 -10.24
C GLN A 213 19.46 7.60 -11.46
N THR A 214 20.12 6.60 -12.06
CA THR A 214 19.55 5.83 -13.16
C THR A 214 18.28 5.08 -12.74
N PRO A 215 17.28 4.96 -13.65
CA PRO A 215 16.07 4.19 -13.42
C PRO A 215 16.39 2.74 -13.06
N ALA A 216 15.64 2.20 -12.10
CA ALA A 216 15.67 0.79 -11.73
C ALA A 216 14.32 0.39 -11.11
N THR A 217 14.08 -0.90 -11.04
CA THR A 217 12.98 -1.50 -10.30
C THR A 217 13.52 -2.53 -9.32
N TYR A 218 12.73 -2.88 -8.30
CA TYR A 218 13.05 -3.94 -7.35
C TYR A 218 11.78 -4.75 -7.06
N ILE A 219 11.96 -6.06 -6.87
CA ILE A 219 10.89 -6.99 -6.54
C ILE A 219 11.31 -7.75 -5.29
N ILE A 220 10.41 -7.81 -4.31
CA ILE A 220 10.57 -8.63 -3.11
C ILE A 220 9.37 -9.57 -3.02
N TYR A 221 9.62 -10.87 -3.14
CA TYR A 221 8.58 -11.87 -2.99
C TYR A 221 8.44 -12.28 -1.53
N GLY A 222 7.21 -12.51 -1.10
CA GLY A 222 6.88 -12.94 0.24
C GLY A 222 5.69 -13.89 0.27
N VAL A 223 5.25 -14.19 1.49
CA VAL A 223 4.05 -14.95 1.78
C VAL A 223 3.39 -14.27 2.98
N ASP A 224 2.07 -14.08 2.93
CA ASP A 224 1.32 -13.54 4.06
C ASP A 224 1.10 -14.59 5.17
N TYR A 225 0.40 -14.20 6.23
CA TYR A 225 0.10 -15.07 7.38
C TYR A 225 -0.73 -16.31 6.99
N ASP A 226 -1.55 -16.21 5.94
CA ASP A 226 -2.45 -17.27 5.47
C ASP A 226 -1.82 -18.13 4.37
N GLY A 227 -0.55 -17.89 4.02
CA GLY A 227 0.17 -18.66 3.01
C GLY A 227 -0.03 -18.16 1.57
N ALA A 228 -0.67 -17.01 1.37
CA ALA A 228 -0.84 -16.45 0.04
C ALA A 228 0.44 -15.75 -0.45
N PRO A 229 0.82 -15.91 -1.73
CA PRO A 229 1.95 -15.20 -2.31
C PRO A 229 1.75 -13.69 -2.26
N THR A 230 2.77 -12.99 -1.75
CA THR A 230 2.82 -11.54 -1.74
C THR A 230 4.00 -11.01 -2.56
N VAL A 231 3.90 -9.76 -3.01
CA VAL A 231 4.98 -9.10 -3.75
C VAL A 231 5.05 -7.60 -3.48
N ASP A 232 6.23 -7.11 -3.12
CA ASP A 232 6.52 -5.67 -3.12
C ASP A 232 7.15 -5.29 -4.46
N LEU A 233 6.49 -4.38 -5.16
CA LEU A 233 6.88 -3.85 -6.46
C LEU A 233 7.37 -2.42 -6.25
N ILE A 234 8.68 -2.20 -6.41
CA ILE A 234 9.31 -0.94 -6.03
C ILE A 234 9.90 -0.25 -7.26
N CYS A 235 9.39 0.94 -7.58
CA CYS A 235 9.91 1.82 -8.61
C CYS A 235 10.96 2.77 -8.01
N LYS A 236 12.18 2.80 -8.55
CA LYS A 236 13.24 3.60 -7.92
C LYS A 236 12.96 5.10 -7.86
N ASN A 237 12.48 5.68 -8.95
CA ASN A 237 12.37 7.13 -9.10
C ASN A 237 11.36 7.53 -10.18
N ASN A 238 11.18 8.85 -10.38
CA ASN A 238 10.19 9.39 -11.31
C ASN A 238 10.43 8.94 -12.77
N GLN A 239 11.69 8.79 -13.15
CA GLN A 239 12.03 8.26 -14.47
C GLN A 239 11.61 6.79 -14.62
N THR A 240 11.78 5.97 -13.58
CA THR A 240 11.24 4.60 -13.57
C THR A 240 9.72 4.62 -13.76
N LEU A 241 9.00 5.48 -13.03
CA LEU A 241 7.52 5.57 -13.13
C LEU A 241 7.06 5.92 -14.55
N SER A 242 7.77 6.82 -15.24
CA SER A 242 7.45 7.19 -16.64
C SER A 242 7.74 6.08 -17.67
N LEU A 243 8.48 5.04 -17.29
CA LEU A 243 8.86 3.94 -18.18
C LEU A 243 7.98 2.70 -18.02
N ILE A 244 7.11 2.66 -17.01
CA ILE A 244 6.27 1.50 -16.71
C ILE A 244 4.85 1.80 -17.14
N ARG A 245 4.38 1.07 -18.17
CA ARG A 245 3.02 1.16 -18.67
C ARG A 245 2.16 0.14 -17.91
N PRO A 246 1.11 0.54 -17.21
CA PRO A 246 0.27 -0.40 -16.45
C PRO A 246 -0.33 -1.52 -17.30
N ALA A 247 -0.63 -1.25 -18.58
CA ALA A 247 -1.16 -2.26 -19.51
C ALA A 247 -0.17 -3.40 -19.85
N THR A 248 1.14 -3.18 -19.71
CA THR A 248 2.22 -4.16 -19.94
C THR A 248 3.19 -4.16 -18.77
N PHE A 249 2.65 -4.08 -17.56
CA PHE A 249 3.37 -3.73 -16.36
C PHE A 249 4.64 -4.57 -16.16
N MET A 250 4.54 -5.89 -16.11
CA MET A 250 5.68 -6.77 -15.82
C MET A 250 6.70 -6.80 -16.96
N ASP A 251 6.26 -6.63 -18.21
CA ASP A 251 7.16 -6.54 -19.38
C ASP A 251 8.07 -5.30 -19.30
N ASP A 252 7.57 -4.20 -18.75
CA ASP A 252 8.36 -2.97 -18.55
C ASP A 252 9.14 -3.00 -17.22
N PHE A 253 8.63 -3.72 -16.22
CA PHE A 253 9.20 -3.79 -14.87
C PHE A 253 10.43 -4.68 -14.80
N LEU A 254 10.34 -5.92 -15.31
CA LEU A 254 11.37 -6.96 -15.17
C LEU A 254 12.73 -6.60 -15.79
N PRO A 255 12.82 -5.98 -16.99
CA PRO A 255 14.10 -5.65 -17.60
C PRO A 255 14.94 -4.65 -16.81
N LYS A 256 14.34 -3.94 -15.86
CA LYS A 256 14.99 -2.92 -15.02
C LYS A 256 15.25 -3.43 -13.60
N THR A 257 14.88 -4.67 -13.30
CA THR A 257 14.94 -5.21 -11.95
C THR A 257 16.38 -5.36 -11.49
N GLN A 258 16.68 -4.81 -10.33
CA GLN A 258 17.97 -4.87 -9.66
C GLN A 258 17.85 -5.64 -8.33
N ASN A 259 19.00 -5.96 -7.73
CA ASN A 259 19.03 -6.62 -6.43
C ASN A 259 18.47 -5.68 -5.32
N PRO A 260 17.47 -6.11 -4.52
CA PRO A 260 16.87 -5.29 -3.46
C PRO A 260 17.82 -4.98 -2.30
N ALA A 261 18.97 -5.66 -2.17
CA ALA A 261 19.96 -5.39 -1.12
C ALA A 261 20.46 -3.94 -1.06
N TYR A 262 20.36 -3.20 -2.18
CA TYR A 262 20.61 -1.76 -2.20
C TYR A 262 19.63 -0.97 -1.32
N LEU A 263 18.34 -1.31 -1.39
CA LEU A 263 17.29 -0.67 -0.58
C LEU A 263 17.49 -1.01 0.90
N ASP A 264 17.79 -2.27 1.21
CA ASP A 264 18.08 -2.71 2.58
C ASP A 264 19.28 -1.96 3.19
N LEU A 265 20.34 -1.75 2.40
CA LEU A 265 21.51 -1.02 2.84
C LEU A 265 21.15 0.42 3.22
N LEU A 266 20.37 1.10 2.39
CA LEU A 266 19.92 2.47 2.65
C LEU A 266 19.00 2.52 3.87
N ALA A 267 18.01 1.63 3.94
CA ALA A 267 17.09 1.55 5.08
C ALA A 267 17.86 1.36 6.39
N ARG A 268 18.77 0.38 6.47
CA ARG A 268 19.62 0.14 7.67
C ARG A 268 20.46 1.35 8.05
N ARG A 269 21.03 2.07 7.06
CA ARG A 269 21.81 3.28 7.31
C ARG A 269 20.94 4.36 7.97
N TYR A 270 19.75 4.61 7.43
CA TYR A 270 18.86 5.65 7.95
C TYR A 270 18.20 5.25 9.28
N THR A 271 17.85 3.97 9.48
CA THR A 271 17.43 3.43 10.78
C THR A 271 18.47 3.71 11.85
N LYS A 272 19.75 3.43 11.57
CA LYS A 272 20.83 3.72 12.50
C LYS A 272 20.94 5.21 12.81
N GLN A 273 20.83 6.08 11.81
CA GLN A 273 20.88 7.54 12.02
C GLN A 273 19.71 8.04 12.87
N ALA A 274 18.50 7.52 12.64
CA ALA A 274 17.32 7.85 13.43
C ALA A 274 17.49 7.42 14.91
N ILE A 275 17.96 6.19 15.14
CA ILE A 275 18.25 5.68 16.50
C ILE A 275 19.35 6.51 17.17
N ASP A 276 20.45 6.82 16.47
CA ASP A 276 21.53 7.66 17.00
C ASP A 276 21.02 9.06 17.37
N ARG A 277 20.08 9.63 16.61
CA ARG A 277 19.42 10.93 16.93
C ARG A 277 18.56 10.82 18.18
N LEU A 278 17.78 9.75 18.32
CA LEU A 278 16.98 9.48 19.52
C LEU A 278 17.86 9.36 20.76
N ILE A 279 18.93 8.56 20.70
CA ILE A 279 19.88 8.39 21.82
C ILE A 279 20.50 9.73 22.23
N LYS A 280 20.93 10.55 21.25
CA LYS A 280 21.50 11.89 21.53
C LYS A 280 20.52 12.83 22.23
N LEU A 281 19.22 12.68 21.97
CA LEU A 281 18.15 13.46 22.59
C LEU A 281 17.70 12.89 23.94
N GLY A 282 18.33 11.80 24.41
CA GLY A 282 18.09 11.21 25.73
C GLY A 282 17.02 10.13 25.75
N PHE A 283 16.68 9.52 24.61
CA PHE A 283 15.81 8.35 24.52
C PHE A 283 16.57 7.02 24.69
#